data_AF-A0A8S2FIX3-F1
#
_entry.id   AF-A0A8S2FIX3-F1
#
_cell.length_a   1.000
_cell.length_b   1.000
_cell.length_c   1.000
_cell.angle_alpha   90.00
_cell.angle_beta   90.00
_cell.angle_gamma   90.00
#
_symmetry.space_group_name_H-M   'P 1'
#
loop_
_entity.id
_entity.type
_entity.pdbx_description
1 polymer ?
#
loop_
_entity_poly.entity_id
_entity_poly.type
_entity_poly.pdbx_seq_one_letter_code
_entity_poly.pdbx_strand_id
1 'polypeptide(L)'
;IYVRPQNPDHKVGCGKCGYVGHLTYQCRNFLQSNPSKEVVLDISSTSSPSSEDEYITPLQALNREELKTQEVKEEDKQRKKKDTDKREKHKIIKKKKDRKRRRSPSPSSSSESELDKKYRSKQKHRSRSSLSTSSSSEQHPKPQNLISEPYFAYNDVNLRSLVLQNWTFSRNFSMTQDDLTKYSQFFLSIDQIDTITTIELNQCIVGTTQNMFVKYELNLTATTCQLKLNNTLNIHFQSPIVYARGKANEYNYEVPPNCTVDLQNGECHVQFMRKEPCSFSWDWGPAFAPIGITGDIFLLATDGKNVSDFDISNLNVMEFDDSNWIINLKLKLSAPLDLYQQDIFQFQLLNTDWSYKMKLTQDNIVVNNSEDNYIYAQFKLKVPINYVELWWPNGYGEQNLYNFQIKYGTIKKVKRIGFRTIRLVQDTYPAPVKGLSFYFEINNTTKIFVKGSNWIPADAFQERITKDYIRQLLMSTKEANMNMLRVWGGGVYEQDYFYDIADEYGIMIWQDFMFACSM
;
A
#
# COMPACT_ATOMS: atom_id res chain seq x y z
N ILE A 1 6.64 16.64 -5.63
CA ILE A 1 7.96 16.59 -4.96
C ILE A 1 9.01 16.54 -6.06
N TYR A 2 10.06 17.37 -6.02
CA TYR A 2 11.18 17.28 -6.94
C TYR A 2 12.26 16.39 -6.32
N VAL A 3 12.78 15.42 -7.08
CA VAL A 3 13.87 14.55 -6.63
C VAL A 3 15.09 14.75 -7.50
N ARG A 4 16.22 14.99 -6.85
CA ARG A 4 17.51 15.20 -7.53
C ARG A 4 18.62 14.47 -6.77
N PRO A 5 19.55 13.82 -7.48
CA PRO A 5 20.80 13.38 -6.88
C PRO A 5 21.64 14.61 -6.49
N GLN A 6 22.55 14.45 -5.53
CA GLN A 6 23.48 15.53 -5.17
C GLN A 6 24.47 15.88 -6.32
N ASN A 7 24.65 14.99 -7.31
CA ASN A 7 25.32 15.28 -8.58
C ASN A 7 24.30 15.49 -9.71
N PRO A 8 24.41 16.55 -10.55
CA PRO A 8 23.27 17.11 -11.28
C PRO A 8 22.81 16.42 -12.58
N ASP A 9 23.35 15.27 -12.98
CA ASP A 9 23.17 14.81 -14.37
C ASP A 9 21.88 14.02 -14.68
N HIS A 10 21.11 13.54 -13.69
CA HIS A 10 19.89 12.76 -13.97
C HIS A 10 18.78 12.92 -12.92
N LYS A 11 17.51 13.08 -13.36
CA LYS A 11 16.33 12.90 -12.51
C LYS A 11 15.92 11.42 -12.54
N VAL A 12 16.09 10.66 -11.45
CA VAL A 12 15.84 9.19 -11.45
C VAL A 12 14.81 8.74 -10.39
N GLY A 13 14.07 9.68 -9.79
CA GLY A 13 12.97 9.38 -8.86
C GLY A 13 11.60 9.46 -9.53
N CYS A 14 10.61 8.73 -8.98
CA CYS A 14 9.21 8.89 -9.34
C CYS A 14 8.78 10.37 -9.24
N GLY A 15 8.16 10.93 -10.29
CA GLY A 15 7.76 12.35 -10.30
C GLY A 15 6.62 12.68 -9.31
N LYS A 16 5.88 11.68 -8.83
CA LYS A 16 4.77 11.82 -7.88
C LYS A 16 5.23 11.72 -6.43
N CYS A 17 5.80 10.59 -6.03
CA CYS A 17 6.22 10.30 -4.65
C CYS A 17 7.73 10.40 -4.40
N GLY A 18 8.52 10.62 -5.44
CA GLY A 18 9.96 10.86 -5.35
C GLY A 18 10.85 9.63 -5.19
N TYR A 19 10.30 8.50 -4.78
CA TYR A 19 11.05 7.27 -4.52
C TYR A 19 11.90 6.83 -5.73
N VAL A 20 13.12 6.38 -5.46
CA VAL A 20 14.09 5.98 -6.48
C VAL A 20 13.96 4.48 -6.71
N GLY A 21 13.65 4.06 -7.95
CA GLY A 21 13.46 2.64 -8.29
C GLY A 21 12.09 2.28 -8.87
N HIS A 22 11.15 3.24 -8.97
CA HIS A 22 9.90 3.01 -9.69
C HIS A 22 9.46 4.23 -10.51
N LEU A 23 8.61 3.98 -11.49
CA LEU A 23 8.12 4.95 -12.46
C LEU A 23 6.84 5.61 -11.96
N THR A 24 6.56 6.83 -12.41
CA THR A 24 5.43 7.66 -11.92
C THR A 24 4.06 6.96 -12.03
N TYR A 25 3.86 6.06 -12.99
CA TYR A 25 2.61 5.29 -13.12
C TYR A 25 2.49 4.13 -12.12
N GLN A 26 3.60 3.73 -11.49
CA GLN A 26 3.65 2.70 -10.46
C GLN A 26 3.45 3.30 -9.05
N CYS A 27 3.43 4.63 -8.93
CA CYS A 27 3.33 5.34 -7.66
C CYS A 27 1.89 5.43 -7.15
N ARG A 28 1.70 5.03 -5.88
CA ARG A 28 0.41 5.06 -5.17
C ARG A 28 0.26 6.21 -4.19
N ASN A 29 1.37 6.85 -3.84
CA ASN A 29 1.41 7.86 -2.80
C ASN A 29 0.96 9.21 -3.33
N PHE A 30 -0.21 9.64 -2.85
CA PHE A 30 -0.77 10.96 -3.00
C PHE A 30 -0.49 11.71 -1.69
N LEU A 31 0.02 12.93 -1.75
CA LEU A 31 0.09 13.75 -0.53
C LEU A 31 -1.32 14.22 -0.20
N GLN A 32 -1.93 13.60 0.81
CA GLN A 32 -3.28 13.92 1.25
C GLN A 32 -3.26 14.95 2.39
N SER A 33 -4.15 15.93 2.32
CA SER A 33 -4.57 16.71 3.48
C SER A 33 -5.57 15.87 4.28
N ASN A 34 -5.27 15.54 5.53
CA ASN A 34 -6.12 14.70 6.37
C ASN A 34 -7.48 15.40 6.65
N PRO A 35 -8.62 14.89 6.16
CA PRO A 35 -9.94 15.51 6.35
C PRO A 35 -10.55 15.27 7.73
N SER A 36 -9.90 14.47 8.58
CA SER A 36 -10.36 14.11 9.93
C SER A 36 -9.90 15.11 11.01
N LYS A 37 -9.10 16.10 10.64
CA LYS A 37 -8.60 17.17 11.51
C LYS A 37 -9.17 18.49 10.97
N GLU A 38 -10.25 19.03 11.57
CA GLU A 38 -10.71 20.38 11.23
C GLU A 38 -9.55 21.37 11.54
N VAL A 39 -9.03 22.16 10.59
CA VAL A 39 -9.74 22.98 9.58
C VAL A 39 -9.03 22.95 8.22
N VAL A 40 -9.86 22.78 7.18
CA VAL A 40 -9.82 23.27 5.79
C VAL A 40 -8.47 23.76 5.25
N LEU A 41 -7.81 22.89 4.48
CA LEU A 41 -7.00 23.30 3.34
C LEU A 41 -7.75 22.88 2.08
N ASP A 42 -8.51 23.81 1.51
CA ASP A 42 -9.03 23.66 0.16
C ASP A 42 -7.85 23.78 -0.81
N ILE A 43 -7.47 22.66 -1.42
CA ILE A 43 -6.46 22.62 -2.48
C ILE A 43 -7.16 22.83 -3.83
N SER A 44 -7.93 23.90 -3.95
CA SER A 44 -8.35 24.37 -5.26
C SER A 44 -7.27 25.28 -5.81
N SER A 45 -6.33 24.73 -6.60
CA SER A 45 -5.89 25.44 -7.80
C SER A 45 -5.21 24.53 -8.83
N THR A 46 -5.92 24.39 -9.95
CA THR A 46 -5.44 24.05 -11.29
C THR A 46 -4.73 22.70 -11.47
N SER A 47 -5.52 21.63 -11.52
CA SER A 47 -5.34 20.64 -12.59
C SER A 47 -6.71 20.40 -13.22
N SER A 48 -6.85 20.84 -14.48
CA SER A 48 -8.00 20.54 -15.32
C SER A 48 -8.27 19.03 -15.31
N PRO A 49 -9.51 18.56 -15.11
CA PRO A 49 -9.83 17.15 -15.24
C PRO A 49 -9.85 16.80 -16.74
N SER A 50 -8.69 16.48 -17.30
CA SER A 50 -8.61 15.86 -18.61
C SER A 50 -8.62 14.35 -18.44
N SER A 51 -9.81 13.79 -18.68
CA SER A 51 -10.12 12.39 -19.02
C SER A 51 -9.60 11.29 -18.08
N GLU A 52 -10.55 10.68 -17.38
CA GLU A 52 -10.50 9.28 -16.93
C GLU A 52 -10.24 8.35 -18.13
N ASP A 53 -8.98 8.21 -18.54
CA ASP A 53 -8.57 7.09 -19.38
C ASP A 53 -8.21 5.92 -18.45
N GLU A 54 -9.08 4.89 -18.45
CA GLU A 54 -8.80 3.56 -17.88
C GLU A 54 -7.39 3.11 -18.30
N TYR A 55 -6.44 3.14 -17.37
CA TYR A 55 -5.12 2.58 -17.59
C TYR A 55 -5.20 1.05 -17.48
N ILE A 56 -5.27 0.40 -18.63
CA ILE A 56 -5.27 -1.06 -18.77
C ILE A 56 -3.84 -1.55 -18.53
N THR A 57 -3.64 -2.40 -17.52
CA THR A 57 -2.31 -2.99 -17.26
C THR A 57 -1.87 -3.90 -18.42
N PRO A 58 -0.56 -4.16 -18.63
CA PRO A 58 -0.11 -5.10 -19.66
C PRO A 58 -0.77 -6.49 -19.57
N LEU A 59 -1.06 -6.96 -18.35
CA LEU A 59 -1.77 -8.21 -18.11
C LEU A 59 -3.27 -8.10 -18.47
N GLN A 60 -3.92 -6.97 -18.19
CA GLN A 60 -5.30 -6.73 -18.62
C GLN A 60 -5.40 -6.51 -20.14
N ALA A 61 -4.38 -5.95 -20.77
CA ALA A 61 -4.29 -5.81 -22.22
C ALA A 61 -4.12 -7.19 -22.87
N LEU A 62 -3.21 -8.03 -22.35
CA LEU A 62 -3.04 -9.42 -22.77
C LEU A 62 -4.33 -10.23 -22.56
N ASN A 63 -4.99 -10.09 -21.39
CA ASN A 63 -6.27 -10.77 -21.14
C ASN A 63 -7.39 -10.26 -22.08
N ARG A 64 -7.44 -8.95 -22.40
CA ARG A 64 -8.40 -8.41 -23.37
C ARG A 64 -8.09 -8.90 -24.80
N GLU A 65 -6.82 -9.06 -25.16
CA GLU A 65 -6.42 -9.63 -26.46
C GLU A 65 -6.70 -11.13 -26.53
N GLU A 66 -6.49 -11.88 -25.46
CA GLU A 66 -6.86 -13.29 -25.37
C GLU A 66 -8.38 -13.47 -25.44
N LEU A 67 -9.15 -12.66 -24.72
CA LEU A 67 -10.61 -12.66 -24.77
C LEU A 67 -11.12 -12.31 -26.17
N LYS A 68 -10.58 -11.28 -26.82
CA LYS A 68 -10.91 -10.96 -28.23
C LYS A 68 -10.56 -12.10 -29.17
N THR A 69 -9.44 -12.78 -28.93
CA THR A 69 -9.02 -13.94 -29.74
C THR A 69 -9.94 -15.14 -29.51
N GLN A 70 -10.46 -15.32 -28.29
CA GLN A 70 -11.46 -16.34 -27.97
C GLN A 70 -12.82 -16.01 -28.59
N GLU A 71 -13.28 -14.75 -28.50
CA GLU A 71 -14.52 -14.27 -29.13
C GLU A 71 -14.48 -14.45 -30.65
N VAL A 72 -13.38 -14.07 -31.32
CA VAL A 72 -13.21 -14.30 -32.77
C VAL A 72 -13.25 -15.79 -33.12
N LYS A 73 -12.64 -16.65 -32.29
CA LYS A 73 -12.70 -18.11 -32.47
C LYS A 73 -14.11 -18.67 -32.26
N GLU A 74 -14.90 -18.11 -31.34
CA GLU A 74 -16.29 -18.48 -31.13
C GLU A 74 -17.21 -17.99 -32.25
N GLU A 75 -17.01 -16.77 -32.73
CA GLU A 75 -17.73 -16.22 -33.88
C GLU A 75 -17.45 -17.03 -35.16
N ASP A 76 -16.20 -17.45 -35.39
CA ASP A 76 -15.85 -18.33 -36.51
C ASP A 76 -16.46 -19.73 -36.38
N LYS A 77 -16.54 -20.27 -35.16
CA LYS A 77 -17.28 -21.53 -34.90
C LYS A 77 -18.78 -21.35 -35.18
N GLN A 78 -19.39 -20.23 -34.77
CA GLN A 78 -20.80 -19.94 -35.05
C GLN A 78 -21.07 -19.67 -36.52
N ARG A 79 -20.16 -19.00 -37.25
CA ARG A 79 -20.23 -18.80 -38.70
C ARG A 79 -20.13 -20.11 -39.45
N LYS A 80 -19.17 -20.98 -39.09
CA LYS A 80 -19.08 -22.34 -39.64
C LYS A 80 -20.34 -23.14 -39.39
N LYS A 81 -20.93 -23.05 -38.19
CA LYS A 81 -22.20 -23.70 -37.84
C LYS A 81 -23.37 -23.18 -38.69
N LYS A 82 -23.49 -21.86 -38.86
CA LYS A 82 -24.48 -21.22 -39.73
C LYS A 82 -24.31 -21.57 -41.21
N ASP A 83 -23.08 -21.77 -41.69
CA ASP A 83 -22.80 -22.20 -43.07
C ASP A 83 -23.11 -23.69 -43.29
N THR A 84 -22.88 -24.56 -42.29
CA THR A 84 -23.39 -25.94 -42.33
C THR A 84 -24.92 -25.98 -42.35
N ASP A 85 -25.59 -25.18 -41.52
CA ASP A 85 -27.06 -25.10 -41.48
C ASP A 85 -27.64 -24.52 -42.79
N LYS A 86 -26.96 -23.53 -43.39
CA LYS A 86 -27.32 -23.01 -44.72
C LYS A 86 -27.10 -24.04 -45.82
N ARG A 87 -26.02 -24.84 -45.78
CA ARG A 87 -25.77 -25.93 -46.73
C ARG A 87 -26.80 -27.05 -46.59
N GLU A 88 -27.23 -27.39 -45.38
CA GLU A 88 -28.33 -28.33 -45.16
C GLU A 88 -29.68 -27.79 -45.64
N LYS A 89 -30.00 -26.51 -45.35
CA LYS A 89 -31.19 -25.85 -45.90
C LYS A 89 -31.15 -25.79 -47.44
N HIS A 90 -29.99 -25.54 -48.05
CA HIS A 90 -29.84 -25.60 -49.50
C HIS A 90 -30.01 -27.01 -50.08
N LYS A 91 -29.56 -28.07 -49.38
CA LYS A 91 -29.81 -29.46 -49.78
C LYS A 91 -31.30 -29.83 -49.68
N ILE A 92 -32.01 -29.35 -48.66
CA ILE A 92 -33.45 -29.55 -48.49
C ILE A 92 -34.25 -28.78 -49.56
N ILE A 93 -33.83 -27.56 -49.92
CA ILE A 93 -34.45 -26.76 -50.98
C ILE A 93 -34.15 -27.36 -52.38
N LYS A 94 -32.96 -27.93 -52.61
CA LYS A 94 -32.63 -28.66 -53.86
C LYS A 94 -33.50 -29.92 -54.01
N LYS A 95 -33.66 -30.73 -52.94
CA LYS A 95 -34.59 -31.87 -52.94
C LYS A 95 -36.06 -31.48 -53.18
N LYS A 96 -36.49 -30.27 -52.75
CA LYS A 96 -37.83 -29.73 -53.05
C LYS A 96 -37.95 -29.14 -54.48
N LYS A 97 -36.86 -28.64 -55.07
CA LYS A 97 -36.83 -28.15 -56.48
C LYS A 97 -36.72 -29.29 -57.50
N ASP A 98 -36.06 -30.40 -57.18
CA ASP A 98 -36.00 -31.58 -58.05
C ASP A 98 -37.34 -32.33 -58.15
N ARG A 99 -38.26 -32.12 -57.19
CA ARG A 99 -39.65 -32.59 -57.27
C ARG A 99 -40.58 -31.69 -58.11
N LYS A 100 -40.13 -30.51 -58.56
CA LYS A 100 -40.95 -29.55 -59.35
C LYS A 100 -40.45 -29.31 -60.78
N ARG A 101 -39.44 -30.04 -61.25
CA ARG A 101 -39.00 -30.03 -62.66
C ARG A 101 -39.11 -31.43 -63.28
N ARG A 102 -40.35 -31.93 -63.40
CA ARG A 102 -40.75 -32.90 -64.43
C ARG A 102 -41.84 -32.23 -65.28
N ARG A 103 -41.41 -31.39 -66.21
CA ARG A 103 -42.10 -31.01 -67.45
C ARG A 103 -41.07 -30.31 -68.34
N SER A 104 -40.76 -31.01 -69.41
CA SER A 104 -39.89 -30.77 -70.57
C SER A 104 -40.32 -29.54 -71.39
N PRO A 105 -39.70 -29.19 -72.55
CA PRO A 105 -38.31 -29.39 -73.01
C PRO A 105 -37.69 -28.19 -73.80
N SER A 106 -36.36 -28.06 -73.75
CA SER A 106 -35.38 -27.84 -74.87
C SER A 106 -35.54 -26.67 -75.91
N PRO A 107 -34.61 -26.47 -76.88
CA PRO A 107 -33.48 -25.52 -76.74
C PRO A 107 -33.20 -24.65 -78.00
N SER A 108 -32.18 -23.77 -77.94
CA SER A 108 -31.39 -23.10 -79.03
C SER A 108 -31.26 -21.60 -78.73
N SER A 109 -30.27 -20.79 -79.14
CA SER A 109 -28.96 -20.87 -79.80
C SER A 109 -28.39 -19.42 -79.78
N SER A 110 -27.11 -19.25 -80.16
CA SER A 110 -26.51 -18.03 -80.79
C SER A 110 -26.54 -16.70 -80.00
N SER A 111 -25.43 -16.18 -79.44
CA SER A 111 -24.27 -15.48 -80.06
C SER A 111 -24.48 -13.97 -80.28
N GLU A 112 -23.53 -13.17 -79.75
CA GLU A 112 -23.16 -11.78 -80.11
C GLU A 112 -24.24 -10.69 -79.81
N SER A 113 -23.99 -9.44 -79.43
CA SER A 113 -22.82 -8.54 -79.41
C SER A 113 -23.14 -7.30 -78.55
N GLU A 114 -22.08 -6.72 -77.97
CA GLU A 114 -21.77 -5.28 -77.91
C GLU A 114 -22.63 -4.19 -77.20
N LEU A 115 -21.88 -3.38 -76.42
CA LEU A 115 -21.96 -1.91 -76.24
C LEU A 115 -23.15 -1.37 -75.40
N ASP A 116 -23.03 -0.41 -74.49
CA ASP A 116 -21.96 0.51 -74.11
C ASP A 116 -22.38 1.19 -72.80
N LYS A 117 -21.39 1.61 -71.99
CA LYS A 117 -21.34 2.86 -71.20
C LYS A 117 -20.39 2.74 -70.01
N LYS A 118 -19.12 3.01 -70.35
CA LYS A 118 -18.19 3.94 -69.67
C LYS A 118 -18.58 4.34 -68.23
N TYR A 119 -17.66 4.13 -67.29
CA TYR A 119 -16.72 5.18 -66.88
C TYR A 119 -15.55 4.63 -66.00
N ARG A 120 -14.33 4.85 -66.50
CA ARG A 120 -13.01 5.13 -65.84
C ARG A 120 -12.62 4.29 -64.60
N SER A 121 -11.58 3.43 -64.63
CA SER A 121 -10.12 3.68 -64.80
C SER A 121 -9.56 4.71 -63.80
N LYS A 122 -8.38 4.61 -63.19
CA LYS A 122 -7.25 3.66 -63.26
C LYS A 122 -6.31 4.05 -62.11
N GLN A 123 -5.44 3.13 -61.77
CA GLN A 123 -4.28 3.26 -60.90
C GLN A 123 -3.32 4.44 -61.20
N LYS A 124 -2.61 4.81 -60.11
CA LYS A 124 -1.19 5.21 -59.98
C LYS A 124 -0.79 6.71 -60.00
N HIS A 125 -0.10 7.06 -58.90
CA HIS A 125 1.01 8.02 -58.72
C HIS A 125 0.89 9.46 -59.24
N ARG A 126 0.94 10.45 -58.34
CA ARG A 126 2.14 11.28 -58.03
C ARG A 126 1.79 12.44 -57.08
N SER A 127 2.80 12.82 -56.32
CA SER A 127 2.99 13.97 -55.42
C SER A 127 2.59 15.36 -55.94
N ARG A 128 2.08 16.24 -55.05
CA ARG A 128 2.63 17.59 -54.79
C ARG A 128 1.96 18.32 -53.60
N SER A 129 2.80 19.04 -52.86
CA SER A 129 2.63 20.20 -51.96
C SER A 129 1.32 21.01 -52.09
N SER A 130 0.77 21.68 -51.07
CA SER A 130 1.40 22.67 -50.18
C SER A 130 0.42 23.11 -49.06
N LEU A 131 0.93 23.96 -48.15
CA LEU A 131 0.27 24.92 -47.24
C LEU A 131 0.22 24.55 -45.75
N SER A 132 1.08 25.27 -45.04
CA SER A 132 1.11 25.54 -43.62
C SER A 132 -0.20 26.14 -43.09
N THR A 133 -0.63 25.66 -41.94
CA THR A 133 -1.18 26.52 -40.88
C THR A 133 -0.72 25.97 -39.53
N SER A 134 -0.01 26.83 -38.81
CA SER A 134 0.36 26.70 -37.41
C SER A 134 -0.87 26.48 -36.53
N SER A 135 -0.86 25.39 -35.76
CA SER A 135 -1.48 25.36 -34.44
C SER A 135 -0.55 24.60 -33.52
N SER A 136 0.19 25.37 -32.72
CA SER A 136 0.89 24.94 -31.53
C SER A 136 -0.11 24.29 -30.56
N SER A 137 -0.32 22.99 -30.70
CA SER A 137 -0.73 22.16 -29.59
C SER A 137 0.56 21.70 -28.91
N GLU A 138 0.92 22.38 -27.82
CA GLU A 138 1.88 21.88 -26.85
C GLU A 138 1.45 20.46 -26.46
N GLN A 139 2.05 19.47 -27.11
CA GLN A 139 2.06 18.12 -26.58
C GLN A 139 2.89 18.20 -25.30
N HIS A 140 2.22 18.19 -24.15
CA HIS A 140 2.89 17.90 -22.89
C HIS A 140 3.75 16.64 -23.11
N PRO A 141 5.08 16.71 -22.92
CA PRO A 141 5.92 15.54 -23.10
C PRO A 141 5.47 14.47 -22.12
N LYS A 142 5.10 13.29 -22.63
CA LYS A 142 4.94 12.09 -21.80
C LYS A 142 6.22 11.93 -20.98
N PRO A 143 6.14 11.62 -19.67
CA PRO A 143 7.33 11.43 -18.86
C PRO A 143 8.19 10.36 -19.51
N GLN A 144 9.40 10.74 -19.95
CA GLN A 144 10.38 9.80 -20.47
C GLN A 144 10.73 8.80 -19.36
N ASN A 145 10.63 7.50 -19.64
CA ASN A 145 11.15 6.47 -18.74
C ASN A 145 12.68 6.60 -18.72
N LEU A 146 13.22 7.20 -17.65
CA LEU A 146 14.65 7.46 -17.49
C LEU A 146 15.46 6.22 -17.06
N ILE A 147 14.80 5.17 -16.57
CA ILE A 147 15.40 3.86 -16.27
C ILE A 147 14.53 2.73 -16.82
N SER A 148 15.16 1.61 -17.16
CA SER A 148 14.50 0.36 -17.49
C SER A 148 13.89 -0.29 -16.24
N GLU A 149 12.91 -1.19 -16.45
CA GLU A 149 12.27 -1.94 -15.36
C GLU A 149 13.33 -2.65 -14.49
N PRO A 150 13.41 -2.37 -13.18
CA PRO A 150 14.41 -2.96 -12.30
C PRO A 150 14.44 -4.49 -12.30
N TYR A 151 13.29 -5.16 -12.42
CA TYR A 151 13.24 -6.63 -12.47
C TYR A 151 13.66 -7.24 -13.82
N PHE A 152 13.94 -6.40 -14.83
CA PHE A 152 14.33 -6.91 -16.14
C PHE A 152 15.80 -7.33 -16.17
N ALA A 153 16.04 -8.64 -16.34
CA ALA A 153 17.36 -9.23 -16.52
C ALA A 153 18.35 -8.83 -15.40
N TYR A 154 19.46 -8.18 -15.74
CA TYR A 154 20.56 -7.83 -14.82
C TYR A 154 20.44 -6.41 -14.26
N ASN A 155 19.24 -5.85 -14.21
CA ASN A 155 19.05 -4.47 -13.77
C ASN A 155 19.23 -4.27 -12.26
N ASP A 156 19.20 -5.34 -11.46
CA ASP A 156 19.69 -5.36 -10.07
C ASP A 156 21.17 -4.96 -9.96
N VAL A 157 21.99 -5.33 -10.96
CA VAL A 157 23.41 -4.94 -11.04
C VAL A 157 23.58 -3.63 -11.81
N ASN A 158 22.93 -3.48 -12.96
CA ASN A 158 23.12 -2.30 -13.83
C ASN A 158 22.65 -1.00 -13.17
N LEU A 159 21.61 -1.06 -12.33
CA LEU A 159 21.06 0.11 -11.64
C LEU A 159 21.67 0.32 -10.24
N ARG A 160 22.66 -0.49 -9.84
CA ARG A 160 23.29 -0.44 -8.51
C ARG A 160 23.84 0.94 -8.15
N SER A 161 24.36 1.65 -9.15
CA SER A 161 24.94 2.98 -8.96
C SER A 161 23.94 4.01 -8.43
N LEU A 162 22.63 3.79 -8.59
CA LEU A 162 21.59 4.68 -8.07
C LEU A 162 21.53 4.67 -6.54
N VAL A 163 21.69 3.51 -5.93
CA VAL A 163 21.56 3.33 -4.47
C VAL A 163 22.84 3.61 -3.69
N LEU A 164 23.96 3.80 -4.41
CA LEU A 164 25.23 4.32 -3.86
C LEU A 164 25.24 5.85 -3.76
N GLN A 165 24.28 6.54 -4.37
CA GLN A 165 24.20 8.00 -4.35
C GLN A 165 23.31 8.52 -3.21
N ASN A 166 23.56 9.76 -2.82
CA ASN A 166 22.67 10.53 -1.95
C ASN A 166 21.61 11.25 -2.79
N TRP A 167 20.40 11.35 -2.25
CA TRP A 167 19.25 11.90 -2.96
C TRP A 167 18.56 12.96 -2.13
N THR A 168 18.08 14.02 -2.77
CA THR A 168 17.30 15.06 -2.09
C THR A 168 15.90 15.15 -2.66
N PHE A 169 14.92 15.10 -1.77
CA PHE A 169 13.51 15.26 -2.06
C PHE A 169 13.09 16.64 -1.60
N SER A 170 12.54 17.45 -2.50
CA SER A 170 12.20 18.85 -2.22
C SER A 170 10.74 19.14 -2.53
N ARG A 171 10.07 19.87 -1.65
CA ARG A 171 8.70 20.34 -1.85
C ARG A 171 8.52 21.75 -1.32
N ASN A 172 7.90 22.59 -2.13
CA ASN A 172 7.43 23.90 -1.69
C ASN A 172 5.97 23.79 -1.25
N PHE A 173 5.61 24.48 -0.18
CA PHE A 173 4.24 24.60 0.29
C PHE A 173 4.00 26.00 0.85
N SER A 174 2.78 26.50 0.71
CA SER A 174 2.38 27.80 1.23
C SER A 174 1.50 27.66 2.47
N MET A 175 1.51 28.66 3.33
CA MET A 175 0.63 28.81 4.49
C MET A 175 -0.04 30.17 4.46
N THR A 176 -1.23 30.29 5.05
CA THR A 176 -1.91 31.58 5.20
C THR A 176 -1.40 32.31 6.44
N GLN A 177 -1.63 33.63 6.49
CA GLN A 177 -1.32 34.41 7.70
C GLN A 177 -2.17 33.96 8.90
N ASP A 178 -3.40 33.52 8.63
CA ASP A 178 -4.30 33.00 9.65
C ASP A 178 -3.76 31.68 10.24
N ASP A 179 -3.21 30.79 9.41
CA ASP A 179 -2.58 29.54 9.90
C ASP A 179 -1.44 29.82 10.88
N LEU A 180 -0.59 30.81 10.56
CA LEU A 180 0.58 31.16 11.37
C LEU A 180 0.22 31.88 12.68
N THR A 181 -0.97 32.50 12.77
CA THR A 181 -1.39 33.28 13.94
C THR A 181 -2.38 32.53 14.83
N LYS A 182 -3.19 31.63 14.25
CA LYS A 182 -4.20 30.85 14.96
C LYS A 182 -3.59 29.75 15.84
N TYR A 183 -2.52 29.11 15.36
CA TYR A 183 -1.90 27.97 16.04
C TYR A 183 -0.60 28.38 16.72
N SER A 184 -0.33 27.79 17.89
CA SER A 184 0.86 28.09 18.69
C SER A 184 1.98 27.05 18.49
N GLN A 185 1.62 25.84 18.06
CA GLN A 185 2.55 24.72 17.91
C GLN A 185 2.36 24.01 16.57
N PHE A 186 3.49 23.59 15.98
CA PHE A 186 3.55 22.89 14.70
C PHE A 186 4.46 21.66 14.80
N PHE A 187 4.01 20.54 14.23
CA PHE A 187 4.75 19.29 14.17
C PHE A 187 4.79 18.76 12.74
N LEU A 188 5.94 18.26 12.31
CA LEU A 188 6.06 17.49 11.08
C LEU A 188 5.96 15.99 11.41
N SER A 189 4.85 15.38 11.01
CA SER A 189 4.59 13.95 11.18
C SER A 189 4.96 13.22 9.89
N ILE A 190 5.81 12.21 10.00
CA ILE A 190 6.25 11.35 8.89
C ILE A 190 5.93 9.92 9.28
N ASP A 191 4.97 9.31 8.59
CA ASP A 191 4.48 7.98 8.97
C ASP A 191 5.51 6.90 8.70
N GLN A 192 6.21 6.98 7.55
CA GLN A 192 7.26 6.04 7.20
C GLN A 192 8.24 6.64 6.19
N ILE A 193 9.53 6.43 6.43
CA ILE A 193 10.62 6.96 5.60
C ILE A 193 11.81 6.01 5.57
N ASP A 194 12.36 5.78 4.39
CA ASP A 194 13.36 4.76 4.12
C ASP A 194 14.68 5.38 3.63
N THR A 195 15.72 5.51 4.45
CA THR A 195 15.76 5.26 5.90
C THR A 195 16.54 6.38 6.60
N ILE A 196 17.77 6.62 6.16
CA ILE A 196 18.68 7.60 6.76
C ILE A 196 18.48 8.96 6.09
N THR A 197 17.95 9.93 6.83
CA THR A 197 17.71 11.27 6.28
C THR A 197 18.08 12.40 7.22
N THR A 198 18.41 13.56 6.62
CA THR A 198 18.42 14.87 7.27
C THR A 198 17.28 15.69 6.70
N ILE A 199 16.42 16.22 7.58
CA ILE A 199 15.22 16.97 7.20
C ILE A 199 15.50 18.45 7.45
N GLU A 200 15.33 19.25 6.40
CA GLU A 200 15.58 20.69 6.37
C GLU A 200 14.31 21.43 5.97
N LEU A 201 13.92 22.42 6.77
CA LEU A 201 12.84 23.35 6.50
C LEU A 201 13.43 24.76 6.36
N ASN A 202 13.24 25.40 5.20
CA ASN A 202 13.69 26.76 4.95
C ASN A 202 15.19 26.97 5.25
N GLN A 203 16.07 26.06 4.81
CA GLN A 203 17.52 26.09 5.06
C GLN A 203 17.92 25.87 6.54
N CYS A 204 17.02 25.30 7.33
CA CYS A 204 17.23 25.03 8.74
C CYS A 204 16.91 23.56 9.06
N ILE A 205 17.84 22.85 9.69
CA ILE A 205 17.69 21.42 10.00
C ILE A 205 16.70 21.26 11.15
N VAL A 206 15.65 20.47 10.93
CA VAL A 206 14.58 20.22 11.90
C VAL A 206 14.62 18.81 12.49
N GLY A 207 15.40 17.89 11.90
CA GLY A 207 15.58 16.54 12.46
C GLY A 207 16.32 15.59 11.52
N THR A 208 16.54 14.37 12.02
CA THR A 208 17.14 13.26 11.27
C THR A 208 16.34 11.97 11.48
N THR A 209 16.45 11.04 10.55
CA THR A 209 15.81 9.71 10.62
C THR A 209 16.84 8.61 10.44
N GLN A 210 16.59 7.44 11.04
CA GLN A 210 17.51 6.30 11.02
C GLN A 210 16.83 4.92 11.03
N ASN A 211 15.50 4.87 10.95
CA ASN A 211 14.72 3.65 11.12
C ASN A 211 13.46 3.69 10.25
N MET A 212 13.34 2.76 9.32
CA MET A 212 12.23 2.62 8.36
C MET A 212 10.92 2.22 9.03
N PHE A 213 10.99 1.64 10.23
CA PHE A 213 9.86 0.96 10.87
C PHE A 213 9.14 1.81 11.91
N VAL A 214 9.47 3.09 12.03
CA VAL A 214 8.90 3.97 13.04
C VAL A 214 8.38 5.27 12.43
N LYS A 215 7.30 5.77 13.03
CA LYS A 215 6.80 7.12 12.78
C LYS A 215 7.74 8.15 13.41
N TYR A 216 7.97 9.25 12.71
CA TYR A 216 8.70 10.41 13.22
C TYR A 216 7.75 11.59 13.42
N GLU A 217 7.83 12.25 14.57
CA GLU A 217 7.11 13.49 14.84
C GLU A 217 8.12 14.54 15.31
N LEU A 218 8.40 15.52 14.44
CA LEU A 218 9.37 16.58 14.69
C LEU A 218 8.65 17.85 15.14
N ASN A 219 8.95 18.34 16.33
CA ASN A 219 8.39 19.60 16.83
C ASN A 219 9.08 20.79 16.15
N LEU A 220 8.39 21.44 15.21
CA LEU A 220 8.93 22.57 14.46
C LEU A 220 8.99 23.84 15.32
N THR A 221 8.06 24.00 16.26
CA THR A 221 8.00 25.19 17.14
C THR A 221 9.13 25.23 18.16
N ALA A 222 9.64 24.07 18.57
CA ALA A 222 10.81 23.98 19.46
C ALA A 222 12.13 24.31 18.74
N THR A 223 12.13 24.38 17.41
CA THR A 223 13.31 24.74 16.62
C THR A 223 13.40 26.25 16.39
N THR A 224 14.60 26.73 16.07
CA THR A 224 14.79 28.10 15.56
C THR A 224 14.26 28.28 14.13
N CYS A 225 13.83 27.19 13.48
CA CYS A 225 13.36 27.18 12.11
C CYS A 225 11.91 27.69 12.03
N GLN A 226 11.72 28.91 11.54
CA GLN A 226 10.39 29.52 11.45
C GLN A 226 9.65 29.10 10.18
N LEU A 227 8.37 28.73 10.34
CA LEU A 227 7.42 28.63 9.24
C LEU A 227 7.10 30.02 8.71
N LYS A 228 6.96 30.11 7.39
CA LYS A 228 6.70 31.34 6.62
C LYS A 228 5.46 31.15 5.75
N LEU A 229 5.02 32.21 5.07
CA LEU A 229 3.95 32.09 4.06
C LEU A 229 4.34 31.17 2.91
N ASN A 230 5.62 31.10 2.56
CA ASN A 230 6.16 30.18 1.57
C ASN A 230 7.31 29.39 2.22
N ASN A 231 7.18 28.07 2.21
CA ASN A 231 8.13 27.17 2.83
C ASN A 231 8.71 26.20 1.80
N THR A 232 9.95 25.80 2.02
CA THR A 232 10.62 24.72 1.29
C THR A 232 11.03 23.65 2.28
N LEU A 233 10.54 22.43 2.07
CA LEU A 233 10.95 21.23 2.79
C LEU A 233 11.90 20.43 1.91
N ASN A 234 13.12 20.19 2.40
CA ASN A 234 14.11 19.34 1.78
C ASN A 234 14.38 18.13 2.70
N ILE A 235 14.40 16.94 2.10
CA ILE A 235 14.73 15.70 2.79
C ILE A 235 15.92 15.10 2.07
N HIS A 236 17.07 15.09 2.74
CA HIS A 236 18.33 14.61 2.21
C HIS A 236 18.55 13.16 2.66
N PHE A 237 18.38 12.23 1.73
CA PHE A 237 18.65 10.81 1.93
C PHE A 237 20.14 10.52 1.73
N GLN A 238 20.69 9.77 2.67
CA GLN A 238 22.01 9.15 2.53
C GLN A 238 21.87 7.76 1.91
N SER A 239 22.85 7.35 1.11
CA SER A 239 22.91 5.97 0.60
C SER A 239 22.90 4.96 1.75
N PRO A 240 21.96 3.98 1.75
CA PRO A 240 21.88 2.97 2.79
C PRO A 240 23.13 2.07 2.82
N ILE A 241 23.70 1.76 1.65
CA ILE A 241 24.89 0.92 1.52
C ILE A 241 26.12 1.62 2.11
N VAL A 242 26.31 2.90 1.78
CA VAL A 242 27.43 3.70 2.29
C VAL A 242 27.29 3.91 3.80
N TYR A 243 26.08 4.17 4.29
CA TYR A 243 25.81 4.31 5.72
C TYR A 243 26.11 3.02 6.49
N ALA A 244 25.58 1.88 6.04
CA ALA A 244 25.79 0.58 6.67
C ALA A 244 27.27 0.22 6.78
N ARG A 245 28.03 0.43 5.70
CA ARG A 245 29.49 0.23 5.68
C ARG A 245 30.22 1.17 6.64
N GLY A 246 29.80 2.45 6.69
CA GLY A 246 30.34 3.41 7.64
C GLY A 246 30.13 2.96 9.09
N LYS A 247 28.92 2.49 9.42
CA LYS A 247 28.60 1.98 10.75
C LYS A 247 29.35 0.71 11.12
N ALA A 248 29.54 -0.21 10.18
CA ALA A 248 30.38 -1.38 10.41
C ALA A 248 31.83 -1.00 10.73
N ASN A 249 32.40 -0.01 10.02
CA ASN A 249 33.76 0.47 10.26
C ASN A 249 33.93 1.23 11.59
N GLU A 250 32.89 1.92 12.04
CA GLU A 250 32.86 2.61 13.35
C GLU A 250 32.72 1.63 14.52
N TYR A 251 32.27 0.40 14.27
CA TYR A 251 31.97 -0.56 15.31
C TYR A 251 33.22 -1.28 15.81
N ASN A 252 33.28 -1.53 17.12
CA ASN A 252 34.51 -1.97 17.78
C ASN A 252 34.86 -3.46 17.56
N TYR A 253 33.97 -4.24 16.96
CA TYR A 253 34.19 -5.65 16.65
C TYR A 253 33.37 -6.07 15.43
N GLU A 254 33.71 -7.20 14.83
CA GLU A 254 33.01 -7.72 13.66
C GLU A 254 31.66 -8.35 14.04
N VAL A 255 30.59 -7.99 13.33
CA VAL A 255 29.24 -8.54 13.52
C VAL A 255 28.85 -9.36 12.28
N PRO A 256 28.97 -10.69 12.30
CA PRO A 256 28.69 -11.52 11.14
C PRO A 256 27.17 -11.66 10.88
N PRO A 257 26.77 -11.96 9.62
CA PRO A 257 27.60 -12.01 8.43
C PRO A 257 27.95 -10.61 7.92
N ASN A 258 29.18 -10.41 7.43
CA ASN A 258 29.58 -9.11 6.88
C ASN A 258 28.88 -8.81 5.56
N CYS A 259 28.80 -9.80 4.67
CA CYS A 259 28.23 -9.68 3.34
C CYS A 259 27.34 -10.88 3.04
N THR A 260 26.43 -10.69 2.09
CA THR A 260 25.67 -11.76 1.45
C THR A 260 26.61 -12.70 0.68
N VAL A 261 26.16 -13.92 0.41
CA VAL A 261 26.92 -14.85 -0.44
C VAL A 261 26.99 -14.34 -1.88
N ASP A 262 28.10 -14.58 -2.57
CA ASP A 262 28.35 -14.05 -3.93
C ASP A 262 27.21 -14.35 -4.92
N LEU A 263 26.58 -15.53 -4.81
CA LEU A 263 25.47 -15.95 -5.66
C LEU A 263 24.24 -15.00 -5.58
N GLN A 264 24.07 -14.29 -4.46
CA GLN A 264 22.94 -13.37 -4.26
C GLN A 264 23.15 -12.00 -4.93
N ASN A 265 24.37 -11.68 -5.41
CA ASN A 265 24.72 -10.35 -5.95
C ASN A 265 24.27 -9.21 -5.02
N GLY A 266 24.46 -9.42 -3.71
CA GLY A 266 23.93 -8.55 -2.66
C GLY A 266 24.88 -7.46 -2.19
N GLU A 267 24.47 -6.81 -1.11
CA GLU A 267 25.24 -5.78 -0.42
C GLU A 267 25.57 -6.19 1.02
N CYS A 268 26.53 -5.50 1.61
CA CYS A 268 27.09 -5.84 2.91
C CYS A 268 26.50 -5.03 4.06
N HIS A 269 26.63 -5.54 5.28
CA HIS A 269 26.42 -4.83 6.56
C HIS A 269 24.99 -4.40 6.88
N VAL A 270 23.98 -5.06 6.30
CA VAL A 270 22.56 -4.74 6.54
C VAL A 270 22.16 -4.73 8.02
N GLN A 271 22.82 -5.54 8.86
CA GLN A 271 22.65 -5.64 10.30
C GLN A 271 22.91 -4.32 11.05
N PHE A 272 23.68 -3.38 10.47
CA PHE A 272 23.96 -2.08 11.07
C PHE A 272 22.87 -1.02 10.82
N MET A 273 21.73 -1.42 10.25
CA MET A 273 20.63 -0.51 9.95
C MET A 273 19.26 -1.05 10.35
N ARG A 274 18.34 -0.13 10.60
CA ARG A 274 16.92 -0.43 10.80
C ARG A 274 16.14 -0.19 9.50
N LYS A 275 16.37 -1.05 8.51
CA LYS A 275 15.74 -1.10 7.18
C LYS A 275 15.30 -2.54 6.90
N GLU A 276 14.42 -2.74 5.92
CA GLU A 276 14.07 -4.07 5.37
C GLU A 276 15.34 -4.91 5.07
N PRO A 277 15.60 -5.99 5.83
CA PRO A 277 16.84 -6.76 5.66
C PRO A 277 17.03 -7.37 4.26
N CYS A 278 15.97 -7.93 3.65
CA CYS A 278 16.06 -8.51 2.30
C CYS A 278 16.26 -7.48 1.17
N SER A 279 16.18 -6.18 1.47
CA SER A 279 16.50 -5.15 0.49
C SER A 279 17.98 -5.14 0.06
N PHE A 280 18.85 -5.78 0.84
CA PHE A 280 20.27 -6.00 0.54
C PHE A 280 20.53 -7.32 -0.19
N SER A 281 19.48 -7.90 -0.78
CA SER A 281 19.32 -9.26 -1.32
C SER A 281 18.96 -10.30 -0.27
N TRP A 282 18.48 -11.42 -0.78
CA TRP A 282 18.26 -12.66 -0.05
C TRP A 282 18.46 -13.85 -1.00
N ASP A 283 18.34 -15.09 -0.52
CA ASP A 283 18.43 -16.28 -1.37
C ASP A 283 17.31 -16.38 -2.45
N TRP A 284 16.32 -15.51 -2.38
CA TRP A 284 15.23 -15.34 -3.35
C TRP A 284 15.04 -13.90 -3.86
N GLY A 285 15.77 -12.91 -3.30
CA GLY A 285 15.48 -11.50 -3.47
C GLY A 285 16.67 -10.69 -4.01
N PRO A 286 16.45 -9.74 -4.94
CA PRO A 286 17.52 -8.87 -5.46
C PRO A 286 17.86 -7.74 -4.49
N ALA A 287 19.10 -7.23 -4.56
CA ALA A 287 19.55 -6.13 -3.70
C ALA A 287 19.25 -4.75 -4.30
N PHE A 288 18.00 -4.31 -4.31
CA PHE A 288 17.67 -2.96 -4.77
C PHE A 288 17.95 -1.86 -3.74
N ALA A 289 18.00 -2.19 -2.44
CA ALA A 289 18.23 -1.28 -1.33
C ALA A 289 17.64 0.14 -1.53
N PRO A 290 16.34 0.25 -1.87
CA PRO A 290 15.78 1.51 -2.33
C PRO A 290 15.69 2.54 -1.21
N ILE A 291 15.42 3.79 -1.59
CA ILE A 291 15.22 4.91 -0.67
C ILE A 291 13.98 5.71 -1.06
N GLY A 292 13.35 6.31 -0.06
CA GLY A 292 12.33 7.31 -0.27
C GLY A 292 11.31 7.41 0.85
N ILE A 293 10.21 8.06 0.53
CA ILE A 293 9.11 8.33 1.46
C ILE A 293 8.02 7.29 1.17
N THR A 294 7.94 6.27 2.02
CA THR A 294 7.01 5.14 1.83
C THR A 294 5.65 5.38 2.49
N GLY A 295 5.58 6.22 3.53
CA GLY A 295 4.35 6.65 4.19
C GLY A 295 3.99 8.11 3.89
N ASP A 296 2.95 8.62 4.54
CA ASP A 296 2.51 10.00 4.37
C ASP A 296 3.32 10.99 5.22
N ILE A 297 3.34 12.25 4.79
CA ILE A 297 3.92 13.37 5.55
C ILE A 297 2.84 14.42 5.79
N PHE A 298 2.64 14.78 7.06
CA PHE A 298 1.66 15.75 7.51
C PHE A 298 2.32 16.89 8.29
N LEU A 299 1.82 18.11 8.07
CA LEU A 299 2.04 19.22 8.99
C LEU A 299 0.86 19.28 9.96
N LEU A 300 1.12 19.07 11.24
CA LEU A 300 0.14 19.11 12.30
C LEU A 300 0.26 20.46 13.02
N ALA A 301 -0.87 21.12 13.26
CA ALA A 301 -0.93 22.39 13.98
C ALA A 301 -1.90 22.29 15.16
N THR A 302 -1.53 22.86 16.31
CA THR A 302 -2.37 22.90 17.51
C THR A 302 -2.19 24.23 18.23
N ASP A 303 -3.24 24.72 18.88
CA ASP A 303 -3.18 25.93 19.73
C ASP A 303 -2.76 25.60 21.17
N GLY A 304 -2.66 24.30 21.49
CA GLY A 304 -2.30 23.79 22.81
C GLY A 304 -3.35 24.06 23.87
N LYS A 305 -4.58 24.45 23.52
CA LYS A 305 -5.61 24.84 24.51
C LYS A 305 -6.71 23.82 24.71
N ASN A 306 -6.84 22.86 23.79
CA ASN A 306 -7.79 21.76 23.83
C ASN A 306 -7.14 20.48 23.28
N VAL A 307 -7.69 19.31 23.60
CA VAL A 307 -7.35 18.08 22.87
C VAL A 307 -7.84 18.27 21.44
N SER A 308 -6.92 18.59 20.53
CA SER A 308 -7.23 18.81 19.11
C SER A 308 -7.35 17.50 18.32
N ASP A 309 -6.66 16.45 18.79
CA ASP A 309 -6.75 15.08 18.29
C ASP A 309 -6.20 14.10 19.34
N PHE A 310 -6.45 12.80 19.17
CA PHE A 310 -5.83 11.74 19.95
C PHE A 310 -5.46 10.54 19.09
N ASP A 311 -4.30 9.93 19.27
CA ASP A 311 -3.93 8.69 18.59
C ASP A 311 -4.17 7.45 19.44
N ILE A 312 -4.62 6.37 18.82
CA ILE A 312 -4.76 5.06 19.48
C ILE A 312 -3.38 4.42 19.52
N SER A 313 -2.65 4.62 20.63
CA SER A 313 -1.29 4.07 20.80
C SER A 313 -1.28 2.57 21.11
N ASN A 314 -2.35 2.07 21.74
CA ASN A 314 -2.55 0.64 21.97
C ASN A 314 -4.04 0.38 22.10
N LEU A 315 -4.52 -0.70 21.49
CA LEU A 315 -5.84 -1.24 21.72
C LEU A 315 -5.71 -2.77 21.73
N ASN A 316 -6.06 -3.40 22.85
CA ASN A 316 -5.98 -4.84 23.00
C ASN A 316 -7.20 -5.38 23.76
N VAL A 317 -7.74 -6.49 23.27
CA VAL A 317 -8.83 -7.25 23.89
C VAL A 317 -8.19 -8.48 24.54
N MET A 318 -7.87 -8.38 25.83
CA MET A 318 -6.88 -9.29 26.44
C MET A 318 -7.49 -10.54 27.04
N GLU A 319 -8.61 -10.44 27.76
CA GLU A 319 -9.17 -11.59 28.45
C GLU A 319 -10.54 -11.29 29.10
N PHE A 320 -11.15 -12.37 29.58
CA PHE A 320 -12.46 -12.43 30.22
C PHE A 320 -12.30 -12.46 31.75
N ASP A 321 -12.94 -11.56 32.51
CA ASP A 321 -13.42 -11.97 33.84
C ASP A 321 -14.70 -12.79 33.63
N ASP A 322 -15.09 -13.74 34.50
CA ASP A 322 -16.12 -14.78 34.28
C ASP A 322 -17.48 -14.35 33.64
N SER A 323 -17.70 -13.06 33.36
CA SER A 323 -18.83 -12.54 32.57
C SER A 323 -18.51 -11.39 31.57
N ASN A 324 -17.28 -10.85 31.51
CA ASN A 324 -16.95 -9.70 30.65
C ASN A 324 -15.59 -9.79 29.94
N TRP A 325 -15.56 -9.38 28.68
CA TRP A 325 -14.33 -9.03 27.96
C TRP A 325 -13.74 -7.70 28.45
N ILE A 326 -12.42 -7.61 28.43
CA ILE A 326 -11.68 -6.40 28.79
C ILE A 326 -11.00 -5.80 27.56
N ILE A 327 -11.40 -4.57 27.20
CA ILE A 327 -10.69 -3.73 26.23
C ILE A 327 -9.73 -2.83 27.00
N ASN A 328 -8.43 -3.04 26.81
CA ASN A 328 -7.38 -2.14 27.26
C ASN A 328 -7.05 -1.17 26.12
N LEU A 329 -7.27 0.11 26.36
CA LEU A 329 -7.06 1.18 25.40
C LEU A 329 -6.06 2.18 25.96
N LYS A 330 -5.01 2.49 25.20
CA LYS A 330 -4.07 3.57 25.49
C LYS A 330 -4.15 4.63 24.40
N LEU A 331 -4.56 5.83 24.76
CA LEU A 331 -4.62 6.99 23.87
C LEU A 331 -3.42 7.91 24.11
N LYS A 332 -2.86 8.46 23.03
CA LYS A 332 -1.92 9.58 23.04
C LYS A 332 -2.73 10.86 22.76
N LEU A 333 -2.87 11.73 23.75
CA LEU A 333 -3.65 12.96 23.67
C LEU A 333 -2.72 14.15 23.38
N SER A 334 -3.07 14.99 22.41
CA SER A 334 -2.37 16.24 22.10
C SER A 334 -2.93 17.37 22.95
N ALA A 335 -2.51 17.47 24.22
CA ALA A 335 -2.98 18.50 25.14
C ALA A 335 -1.97 18.76 26.27
N PRO A 336 -1.86 20.00 26.79
CA PRO A 336 -1.14 20.24 28.03
C PRO A 336 -1.88 19.64 29.22
N LEU A 337 -1.10 19.35 30.26
CA LEU A 337 -1.53 18.71 31.52
C LEU A 337 -2.66 19.43 32.26
N ASP A 338 -2.99 20.68 31.89
CA ASP A 338 -3.94 21.51 32.64
C ASP A 338 -5.42 21.36 32.20
N LEU A 339 -5.72 20.55 31.18
CA LEU A 339 -7.10 20.23 30.77
C LEU A 339 -7.67 19.07 31.58
N TYR A 340 -7.99 19.33 32.84
CA TYR A 340 -8.80 18.42 33.65
C TYR A 340 -10.22 18.96 33.84
N GLN A 341 -11.20 18.08 33.59
CA GLN A 341 -12.46 17.89 34.35
C GLN A 341 -13.81 17.99 33.62
N GLN A 342 -13.92 18.39 32.35
CA GLN A 342 -15.26 18.60 31.76
C GLN A 342 -15.69 17.60 30.67
N ASP A 343 -14.77 17.08 29.86
CA ASP A 343 -15.16 16.29 28.69
C ASP A 343 -15.20 14.77 28.93
N ILE A 344 -16.20 14.14 28.31
CA ILE A 344 -16.53 12.72 28.49
C ILE A 344 -16.10 11.96 27.22
N PHE A 345 -15.24 10.96 27.39
CA PHE A 345 -15.00 9.97 26.36
C PHE A 345 -16.23 9.06 26.23
N GLN A 346 -16.66 8.85 24.99
CA GLN A 346 -17.75 7.92 24.67
C GLN A 346 -17.19 6.77 23.83
N PHE A 347 -17.37 5.56 24.32
CA PHE A 347 -16.96 4.32 23.69
C PHE A 347 -18.19 3.57 23.23
N GLN A 348 -18.17 3.05 22.01
CA GLN A 348 -19.31 2.32 21.45
C GLN A 348 -18.84 1.21 20.53
N LEU A 349 -19.47 0.04 20.63
CA LEU A 349 -19.39 -0.98 19.59
C LEU A 349 -20.53 -0.70 18.61
N LEU A 350 -20.18 -0.30 17.38
CA LEU A 350 -21.20 -0.01 16.38
C LEU A 350 -21.98 -1.27 16.03
N ASN A 351 -23.27 -1.10 15.75
CA ASN A 351 -24.23 -2.18 15.48
C ASN A 351 -24.47 -3.13 16.66
N THR A 352 -24.14 -2.71 17.88
CA THR A 352 -24.59 -3.35 19.13
C THR A 352 -25.16 -2.30 20.07
N ASP A 353 -25.84 -2.76 21.13
CA ASP A 353 -26.38 -1.89 22.17
C ASP A 353 -25.32 -1.49 23.22
N TRP A 354 -24.07 -1.96 23.08
CA TRP A 354 -23.02 -1.65 24.04
C TRP A 354 -22.47 -0.23 23.83
N SER A 355 -22.56 0.58 24.87
CA SER A 355 -21.89 1.87 24.95
C SER A 355 -21.41 2.15 26.38
N TYR A 356 -20.32 2.90 26.49
CA TYR A 356 -19.75 3.27 27.77
C TYR A 356 -19.28 4.73 27.73
N LYS A 357 -19.47 5.45 28.83
CA LYS A 357 -19.06 6.85 28.96
C LYS A 357 -18.19 6.99 30.20
N MET A 358 -17.07 7.69 30.05
CA MET A 358 -16.13 7.88 31.15
C MET A 358 -15.45 9.23 31.04
N LYS A 359 -15.28 9.89 32.19
CA LYS A 359 -14.46 11.10 32.31
C LYS A 359 -13.00 10.70 32.44
N LEU A 360 -12.10 11.52 31.89
CA LEU A 360 -10.66 11.36 32.14
C LEU A 360 -10.36 11.78 33.59
N THR A 361 -9.82 10.87 34.38
CA THR A 361 -9.33 11.15 35.76
C THR A 361 -7.82 11.02 35.82
N GLN A 362 -7.21 11.49 36.93
CA GLN A 362 -5.76 11.34 37.15
C GLN A 362 -5.32 9.87 37.13
N ASP A 363 -6.17 8.94 37.58
CA ASP A 363 -5.87 7.51 37.57
C ASP A 363 -5.75 6.92 36.17
N ASN A 364 -6.36 7.56 35.16
CA ASN A 364 -6.21 7.15 33.77
C ASN A 364 -4.86 7.59 33.18
N ILE A 365 -4.13 8.50 33.81
CA ILE A 365 -3.02 9.19 33.17
C ILE A 365 -1.72 8.49 33.51
N VAL A 366 -1.01 8.07 32.48
CA VAL A 366 0.28 7.40 32.57
C VAL A 366 1.30 8.35 31.94
N VAL A 367 1.64 9.43 32.64
CA VAL A 367 2.64 10.39 32.14
C VAL A 367 3.96 9.65 31.93
N ASN A 368 4.55 9.78 30.74
CA ASN A 368 5.94 9.44 30.49
C ASN A 368 6.57 10.64 29.80
N ASN A 369 7.50 11.29 30.52
CA ASN A 369 8.34 12.43 30.16
C ASN A 369 7.66 13.78 29.88
N SER A 370 8.12 14.78 30.63
CA SER A 370 7.73 16.20 30.61
C SER A 370 8.25 16.98 29.40
N GLU A 371 8.90 16.33 28.44
CA GLU A 371 9.47 16.98 27.24
C GLU A 371 8.54 16.93 26.03
N ASP A 372 7.57 16.01 26.05
CA ASP A 372 6.61 15.82 24.97
C ASP A 372 5.27 16.47 25.36
N ASN A 373 4.72 17.35 24.50
CA ASN A 373 3.42 18.01 24.68
C ASN A 373 2.21 17.04 24.55
N TYR A 374 2.39 15.78 24.95
CA TYR A 374 1.40 14.72 24.84
C TYR A 374 1.18 14.05 26.20
N ILE A 375 -0.05 13.57 26.41
CA ILE A 375 -0.41 12.80 27.60
C ILE A 375 -0.87 11.42 27.15
N TYR A 376 -0.40 10.36 27.81
CA TYR A 376 -0.97 9.03 27.60
C TYR A 376 -2.10 8.76 28.60
N ALA A 377 -3.29 8.48 28.09
CA ALA A 377 -4.44 8.06 28.87
C ALA A 377 -4.72 6.56 28.66
N GLN A 378 -4.95 5.83 29.74
CA GLN A 378 -5.28 4.42 29.74
C GLN A 378 -6.71 4.19 30.25
N PHE A 379 -7.45 3.38 29.50
CA PHE A 379 -8.81 2.99 29.79
C PHE A 379 -8.92 1.47 29.81
N LYS A 380 -9.62 0.95 30.81
CA LYS A 380 -9.96 -0.47 30.94
C LYS A 380 -11.47 -0.61 30.89
N LEU A 381 -12.00 -1.04 29.75
CA LEU A 381 -13.44 -1.08 29.49
C LEU A 381 -13.94 -2.52 29.57
N LYS A 382 -15.07 -2.73 30.24
CA LYS A 382 -15.72 -4.03 30.37
C LYS A 382 -16.86 -4.16 29.36
N VAL A 383 -16.83 -5.21 28.55
CA VAL A 383 -17.89 -5.57 27.59
C VAL A 383 -18.49 -6.91 27.99
N PRO A 384 -19.76 -6.98 28.40
CA PRO A 384 -20.37 -8.27 28.76
C PRO A 384 -20.38 -9.24 27.57
N ILE A 385 -20.14 -10.53 27.84
CA ILE A 385 -19.96 -11.53 26.77
C ILE A 385 -21.18 -11.73 25.87
N ASN A 386 -22.38 -11.46 26.37
CA ASN A 386 -23.62 -11.58 25.59
C ASN A 386 -23.79 -10.48 24.53
N TYR A 387 -22.93 -9.46 24.50
CA TYR A 387 -22.95 -8.41 23.47
C TYR A 387 -22.10 -8.71 22.25
N VAL A 388 -21.26 -9.75 22.31
CA VAL A 388 -20.24 -10.02 21.30
C VAL A 388 -20.19 -11.48 20.93
N GLU A 389 -19.97 -11.74 19.65
CA GLU A 389 -19.62 -13.04 19.13
C GLU A 389 -18.10 -13.12 18.95
N LEU A 390 -17.57 -14.34 19.07
CA LEU A 390 -16.13 -14.57 19.01
C LEU A 390 -15.63 -14.55 17.57
N TRP A 391 -14.42 -14.05 17.39
CA TRP A 391 -13.66 -14.19 16.15
C TRP A 391 -12.97 -15.57 16.11
N TRP A 392 -13.03 -16.23 14.96
CA TRP A 392 -12.38 -17.53 14.74
C TRP A 392 -11.45 -17.53 13.52
N PRO A 393 -10.36 -18.32 13.56
CA PRO A 393 -9.51 -18.55 12.40
C PRO A 393 -10.25 -19.24 11.26
N ASN A 394 -9.72 -19.10 10.03
CA ASN A 394 -10.26 -19.70 8.83
C ASN A 394 -10.44 -21.22 8.97
N GLY A 395 -11.66 -21.69 8.71
CA GLY A 395 -12.05 -23.10 8.86
C GLY A 395 -12.46 -23.53 10.27
N TYR A 396 -12.49 -22.63 11.26
CA TYR A 396 -12.86 -22.92 12.64
C TYR A 396 -14.10 -22.16 13.15
N GLY A 397 -14.65 -21.25 12.35
CA GLY A 397 -15.85 -20.47 12.68
C GLY A 397 -15.91 -19.17 11.88
N GLU A 398 -16.76 -18.25 12.33
CA GLU A 398 -16.95 -16.94 11.72
C GLU A 398 -15.92 -15.91 12.19
N GLN A 399 -15.58 -14.96 11.32
CA GLN A 399 -14.63 -13.87 11.57
C GLN A 399 -15.37 -12.63 12.09
N ASN A 400 -16.05 -12.76 13.24
CA ASN A 400 -16.83 -11.65 13.81
C ASN A 400 -15.93 -10.46 14.21
N LEU A 401 -16.22 -9.30 13.64
CA LEU A 401 -15.46 -8.07 13.81
C LEU A 401 -16.40 -6.90 14.10
N TYR A 402 -16.00 -6.06 15.04
CA TYR A 402 -16.79 -4.93 15.52
C TYR A 402 -16.04 -3.62 15.26
N ASN A 403 -16.77 -2.60 14.82
CA ASN A 403 -16.23 -1.25 14.75
C ASN A 403 -16.33 -0.61 16.13
N PHE A 404 -15.20 -0.48 16.82
CA PHE A 404 -15.07 0.19 18.10
C PHE A 404 -14.82 1.68 17.87
N GLN A 405 -15.82 2.49 18.24
CA GLN A 405 -15.80 3.94 18.09
C GLN A 405 -15.43 4.60 19.41
N ILE A 406 -14.47 5.53 19.34
CA ILE A 406 -14.05 6.40 20.43
C ILE A 406 -14.41 7.83 20.02
N LYS A 407 -15.18 8.52 20.86
CA LYS A 407 -15.54 9.93 20.68
C LYS A 407 -15.06 10.77 21.86
N TYR A 408 -14.55 11.96 21.55
CA TYR A 408 -14.20 12.99 22.52
C TYR A 408 -14.52 14.36 21.91
N GLY A 409 -15.50 15.08 22.46
CA GLY A 409 -16.02 16.29 21.82
C GLY A 409 -16.53 16.01 20.40
N THR A 410 -15.97 16.71 19.41
CA THR A 410 -16.24 16.50 17.97
C THR A 410 -15.36 15.42 17.34
N ILE A 411 -14.28 15.01 18.01
CA ILE A 411 -13.31 14.03 17.48
C ILE A 411 -13.91 12.63 17.55
N LYS A 412 -13.80 11.89 16.45
CA LYS A 412 -14.26 10.50 16.34
C LYS A 412 -13.18 9.65 15.67
N LYS A 413 -12.74 8.59 16.34
CA LYS A 413 -11.91 7.52 15.76
C LYS A 413 -12.64 6.19 15.82
N VAL A 414 -12.46 5.38 14.79
CA VAL A 414 -13.05 4.04 14.69
C VAL A 414 -11.93 3.06 14.39
N LYS A 415 -11.82 2.00 15.20
CA LYS A 415 -10.90 0.88 14.96
C LYS A 415 -11.69 -0.41 14.97
N ARG A 416 -11.36 -1.32 14.08
CA ARG A 416 -11.98 -2.65 14.03
C ARG A 416 -11.33 -3.56 15.07
N ILE A 417 -12.14 -4.33 15.78
CA ILE A 417 -11.69 -5.25 16.83
C ILE A 417 -12.39 -6.60 16.70
N GLY A 418 -11.70 -7.68 17.06
CA GLY A 418 -12.26 -9.01 17.19
C GLY A 418 -12.11 -9.51 18.63
N PHE A 419 -13.11 -10.21 19.15
CA PHE A 419 -13.08 -10.78 20.50
C PHE A 419 -12.60 -12.24 20.41
N ARG A 420 -11.40 -12.50 20.92
CA ARG A 420 -10.80 -13.85 20.94
C ARG A 420 -9.79 -13.98 22.07
N THR A 421 -9.56 -15.20 22.53
CA THR A 421 -8.36 -15.53 23.31
C THR A 421 -7.38 -16.32 22.44
N ILE A 422 -6.08 -16.13 22.66
CA ILE A 422 -5.02 -16.91 22.06
C ILE A 422 -4.02 -17.30 23.14
N ARG A 423 -3.75 -18.60 23.25
CA ARG A 423 -2.80 -19.15 24.22
C ARG A 423 -1.79 -20.03 23.51
N LEU A 424 -0.51 -19.73 23.69
CA LEU A 424 0.57 -20.65 23.36
C LEU A 424 0.68 -21.68 24.47
N VAL A 425 0.39 -22.94 24.16
CA VAL A 425 0.43 -24.04 25.12
C VAL A 425 1.76 -24.77 25.03
N GLN A 426 2.42 -24.90 26.20
CA GLN A 426 3.73 -25.51 26.37
C GLN A 426 3.76 -26.51 27.54
N ASP A 427 2.75 -27.37 27.61
CA ASP A 427 2.65 -28.42 28.63
C ASP A 427 3.67 -29.54 28.39
N THR A 428 4.13 -30.18 29.46
CA THR A 428 4.95 -31.39 29.38
C THR A 428 4.17 -32.54 28.77
N TYR A 429 4.82 -33.32 27.90
CA TYR A 429 4.20 -34.55 27.41
C TYR A 429 4.15 -35.64 28.49
N PRO A 430 3.11 -36.49 28.51
CA PRO A 430 3.13 -37.71 29.30
C PRO A 430 4.30 -38.62 28.91
N ALA A 431 4.84 -39.36 29.88
CA ALA A 431 5.84 -40.38 29.61
C ALA A 431 5.33 -41.38 28.54
N PRO A 432 6.18 -41.82 27.59
CA PRO A 432 7.65 -41.70 27.55
C PRO A 432 8.19 -40.51 26.75
N VAL A 433 7.34 -39.62 26.23
CA VAL A 433 7.78 -38.51 25.36
C VAL A 433 8.46 -37.43 26.21
N LYS A 434 9.67 -37.02 25.82
CA LYS A 434 10.41 -35.92 26.46
C LYS A 434 10.18 -34.62 25.69
N GLY A 435 9.92 -33.53 26.40
CA GLY A 435 9.79 -32.19 25.83
C GLY A 435 8.51 -31.48 26.24
N LEU A 436 8.29 -30.30 25.66
CA LEU A 436 7.08 -29.50 25.82
C LEU A 436 6.27 -29.54 24.53
N SER A 437 4.95 -29.46 24.66
CA SER A 437 4.07 -29.15 23.54
C SER A 437 4.34 -27.73 23.02
N PHE A 438 3.89 -27.46 21.81
CA PHE A 438 3.97 -26.13 21.21
C PHE A 438 2.83 -26.00 20.21
N TYR A 439 1.68 -25.51 20.67
CA TYR A 439 0.51 -25.31 19.83
C TYR A 439 -0.31 -24.12 20.33
N PHE A 440 -1.19 -23.61 19.47
CA PHE A 440 -2.09 -22.54 19.81
C PHE A 440 -3.45 -23.10 20.21
N GLU A 441 -4.00 -22.58 21.30
CA GLU A 441 -5.39 -22.75 21.68
C GLU A 441 -6.11 -21.42 21.50
N ILE A 442 -7.27 -21.47 20.83
CA ILE A 442 -8.11 -20.30 20.57
C ILE A 442 -9.43 -20.43 21.34
N ASN A 443 -9.87 -19.30 21.89
CA ASN A 443 -11.14 -19.17 22.62
C ASN A 443 -11.27 -20.21 23.75
N ASN A 444 -10.16 -20.49 24.44
CA ASN A 444 -10.02 -21.38 25.61
C ASN A 444 -10.55 -22.81 25.42
N THR A 445 -10.81 -23.23 24.19
CA THR A 445 -11.57 -24.47 23.90
C THR A 445 -10.94 -25.29 22.80
N THR A 446 -10.42 -24.63 21.76
CA THR A 446 -10.05 -25.31 20.51
C THR A 446 -8.55 -25.25 20.27
N LYS A 447 -7.93 -26.43 20.23
CA LYS A 447 -6.53 -26.58 19.80
C LYS A 447 -6.47 -26.42 18.28
N ILE A 448 -5.67 -25.46 17.81
CA ILE A 448 -5.54 -25.16 16.38
C ILE A 448 -4.29 -25.83 15.83
N PHE A 449 -4.48 -26.67 14.81
CA PHE A 449 -3.37 -27.10 13.97
C PHE A 449 -3.08 -25.99 12.96
N VAL A 450 -1.88 -25.42 13.03
CA VAL A 450 -1.45 -24.33 12.15
C VAL A 450 -1.19 -24.88 10.75
N LYS A 451 -1.90 -24.33 9.76
CA LYS A 451 -1.74 -24.60 8.32
C LYS A 451 -1.42 -23.28 7.66
N GLY A 452 -0.25 -23.14 7.07
CA GLY A 452 0.21 -21.83 6.63
C GLY A 452 1.50 -21.83 5.86
N SER A 453 1.98 -20.63 5.60
CA SER A 453 3.25 -20.35 4.95
C SER A 453 3.92 -19.12 5.58
N ASN A 454 5.15 -18.85 5.14
CA ASN A 454 5.84 -17.61 5.47
C ASN A 454 5.46 -16.54 4.45
N TRP A 455 5.23 -15.32 4.94
CA TRP A 455 5.00 -14.13 4.16
C TRP A 455 6.28 -13.30 4.10
N ILE A 456 6.65 -12.90 2.89
CA ILE A 456 7.77 -12.01 2.58
C ILE A 456 7.22 -10.75 1.89
N PRO A 457 7.97 -9.63 1.80
CA PRO A 457 7.54 -8.46 1.05
C PRO A 457 7.09 -8.83 -0.36
N ALA A 458 5.89 -8.38 -0.75
CA ALA A 458 5.27 -8.78 -2.01
C ALA A 458 5.92 -8.13 -3.26
N ASP A 459 6.77 -7.13 -3.03
CA ASP A 459 7.60 -6.43 -4.01
C ASP A 459 8.81 -5.83 -3.28
N ALA A 460 9.97 -5.71 -3.93
CA ALA A 460 11.13 -4.99 -3.43
C ALA A 460 10.88 -3.48 -3.26
N PHE A 461 9.78 -2.98 -3.83
CA PHE A 461 9.36 -1.59 -3.83
C PHE A 461 7.96 -1.46 -3.21
N GLN A 462 7.92 -1.09 -1.92
CA GLN A 462 6.71 -1.07 -1.09
C GLN A 462 5.54 -0.27 -1.70
N GLU A 463 5.85 0.80 -2.42
CA GLU A 463 4.88 1.68 -3.04
C GLU A 463 4.22 1.12 -4.30
N ARG A 464 4.77 0.03 -4.88
CA ARG A 464 4.10 -0.75 -5.92
C ARG A 464 3.06 -1.70 -5.35
N ILE A 465 3.14 -2.00 -4.05
CA ILE A 465 2.25 -2.94 -3.38
C ILE A 465 0.88 -2.28 -3.19
N THR A 466 -0.14 -3.05 -3.49
CA THR A 466 -1.51 -2.55 -3.55
C THR A 466 -2.42 -3.22 -2.56
N LYS A 467 -3.38 -2.47 -1.98
CA LYS A 467 -4.43 -3.08 -1.15
C LYS A 467 -5.17 -4.20 -1.89
N ASP A 468 -5.49 -4.01 -3.17
CA ASP A 468 -6.19 -5.03 -3.97
C ASP A 468 -5.34 -6.26 -4.23
N TYR A 469 -4.06 -6.08 -4.53
CA TYR A 469 -3.09 -7.16 -4.73
C TYR A 469 -2.90 -7.95 -3.45
N ILE A 470 -2.76 -7.26 -2.32
CA ILE A 470 -2.64 -7.90 -1.00
C ILE A 470 -3.94 -8.62 -0.64
N ARG A 471 -5.10 -8.05 -0.98
CA ARG A 471 -6.39 -8.72 -0.84
C ARG A 471 -6.48 -10.00 -1.67
N GLN A 472 -5.96 -10.00 -2.89
CA GLN A 472 -5.91 -11.20 -3.75
C GLN A 472 -4.98 -12.27 -3.18
N LEU A 473 -3.80 -11.88 -2.68
CA LEU A 473 -2.85 -12.82 -2.07
C LEU A 473 -3.44 -13.44 -0.80
N LEU A 474 -4.04 -12.64 0.08
CA LEU A 474 -4.68 -13.15 1.30
C LEU A 474 -5.95 -13.95 1.01
N MET A 475 -6.70 -13.62 -0.07
CA MET A 475 -7.81 -14.44 -0.53
C MET A 475 -7.30 -15.82 -0.97
N SER A 476 -6.19 -15.85 -1.72
CA SER A 476 -5.54 -17.10 -2.14
C SER A 476 -5.09 -17.93 -0.93
N THR A 477 -4.55 -17.29 0.11
CA THR A 477 -4.23 -17.93 1.41
C THR A 477 -5.47 -18.56 2.04
N LYS A 478 -6.59 -17.82 2.10
CA LYS A 478 -7.86 -18.31 2.64
C LYS A 478 -8.39 -19.52 1.86
N GLU A 479 -8.44 -19.42 0.53
CA GLU A 479 -8.93 -20.47 -0.37
C GLU A 479 -8.03 -21.71 -0.38
N ALA A 480 -6.73 -21.54 -0.10
CA ALA A 480 -5.79 -22.64 0.14
C ALA A 480 -5.99 -23.33 1.52
N ASN A 481 -7.04 -22.97 2.27
CA ASN A 481 -7.37 -23.51 3.59
C ASN A 481 -6.28 -23.28 4.66
N MET A 482 -5.46 -22.24 4.47
CA MET A 482 -4.50 -21.77 5.48
C MET A 482 -5.23 -20.98 6.57
N ASN A 483 -4.72 -21.04 7.80
CA ASN A 483 -5.23 -20.34 8.97
C ASN A 483 -4.18 -19.48 9.68
N MET A 484 -2.92 -19.51 9.23
CA MET A 484 -1.87 -18.64 9.75
C MET A 484 -0.87 -18.26 8.65
N LEU A 485 -0.36 -17.03 8.72
CA LEU A 485 0.86 -16.62 8.00
C LEU A 485 1.91 -16.16 9.00
N ARG A 486 3.18 -16.47 8.73
CA ARG A 486 4.31 -15.88 9.45
C ARG A 486 4.85 -14.70 8.67
N VAL A 487 4.69 -13.48 9.18
CA VAL A 487 5.36 -12.29 8.65
C VAL A 487 6.83 -12.39 9.05
N TRP A 488 7.67 -12.75 8.10
CA TRP A 488 9.07 -13.11 8.34
C TRP A 488 9.94 -11.88 8.65
N GLY A 489 10.82 -12.03 9.65
CA GLY A 489 11.60 -10.93 10.23
C GLY A 489 12.69 -10.30 9.33
N GLY A 490 12.90 -10.78 8.12
CA GLY A 490 13.80 -10.08 7.17
C GLY A 490 13.06 -9.23 6.15
N GLY A 491 11.73 -9.12 6.25
CA GLY A 491 10.91 -8.23 5.46
C GLY A 491 10.61 -6.90 6.16
N VAL A 492 9.34 -6.53 6.16
CA VAL A 492 8.81 -5.32 6.80
C VAL A 492 7.68 -5.66 7.78
N TYR A 493 7.40 -4.77 8.73
CA TYR A 493 6.06 -4.74 9.30
C TYR A 493 5.10 -4.34 8.18
N GLU A 494 4.08 -5.15 7.95
CA GLU A 494 3.21 -4.97 6.80
C GLU A 494 2.32 -3.73 6.93
N GLN A 495 1.71 -3.32 5.82
CA GLN A 495 0.81 -2.16 5.82
C GLN A 495 -0.49 -2.49 6.58
N ASP A 496 -1.15 -1.50 7.16
CA ASP A 496 -2.37 -1.70 7.97
C ASP A 496 -3.44 -2.57 7.29
N TYR A 497 -3.63 -2.40 5.98
CA TYR A 497 -4.63 -3.18 5.26
C TYR A 497 -4.30 -4.67 5.21
N PHE A 498 -3.04 -5.10 5.34
CA PHE A 498 -2.66 -6.51 5.35
C PHE A 498 -3.26 -7.17 6.59
N TYR A 499 -3.08 -6.55 7.76
CA TYR A 499 -3.63 -7.03 9.02
C TYR A 499 -5.16 -6.95 9.03
N ASP A 500 -5.75 -5.85 8.53
CA ASP A 500 -7.21 -5.71 8.44
C ASP A 500 -7.84 -6.81 7.55
N ILE A 501 -7.21 -7.15 6.42
CA ILE A 501 -7.69 -8.20 5.52
C ILE A 501 -7.45 -9.59 6.14
N ALA A 502 -6.33 -9.80 6.83
CA ALA A 502 -6.06 -11.04 7.54
C ALA A 502 -7.13 -11.28 8.64
N ASP A 503 -7.52 -10.23 9.37
CA ASP A 503 -8.63 -10.28 10.31
C ASP A 503 -9.96 -10.64 9.62
N GLU A 504 -10.28 -10.04 8.46
CA GLU A 504 -11.49 -10.36 7.67
C GLU A 504 -11.52 -11.82 7.19
N TYR A 505 -10.36 -12.37 6.84
CA TYR A 505 -10.25 -13.71 6.25
C TYR A 505 -9.95 -14.81 7.26
N GLY A 506 -9.76 -14.46 8.54
CA GLY A 506 -9.52 -15.47 9.58
C GLY A 506 -8.08 -15.96 9.58
N ILE A 507 -7.14 -15.19 9.05
CA ILE A 507 -5.73 -15.57 8.95
C ILE A 507 -4.99 -15.05 10.19
N MET A 508 -4.59 -15.96 11.07
CA MET A 508 -3.74 -15.60 12.21
C MET A 508 -2.36 -15.14 11.72
N ILE A 509 -1.73 -14.22 12.45
CA ILE A 509 -0.40 -13.72 12.10
C ILE A 509 0.60 -14.10 13.19
N TRP A 510 1.63 -14.87 12.80
CA TRP A 510 2.87 -14.96 13.55
C TRP A 510 3.75 -13.80 13.12
N GLN A 511 3.90 -12.80 13.98
CA GLN A 511 4.68 -11.60 13.69
C GLN A 511 6.09 -11.73 14.26
N ASP A 512 7.09 -11.82 13.40
CA ASP A 512 8.47 -11.60 13.81
C ASP A 512 8.74 -10.11 14.03
N PHE A 513 9.69 -9.77 14.89
CA PHE A 513 10.36 -8.48 14.80
C PHE A 513 11.31 -8.49 13.59
N MET A 514 11.58 -7.32 13.01
CA MET A 514 12.40 -7.21 11.78
C MET A 514 13.90 -7.40 12.06
N PHE A 515 14.26 -8.62 12.48
CA PHE A 515 15.60 -9.18 12.62
C PHE A 515 15.57 -10.61 12.09
N ALA A 516 16.47 -10.96 11.17
CA ALA A 516 16.52 -12.31 10.58
C ALA A 516 17.94 -12.70 10.20
N CYS A 517 18.35 -13.91 10.58
CA CYS A 517 19.63 -14.55 10.25
C CYS A 517 20.91 -13.79 10.64
N SER A 518 20.79 -12.58 11.19
CA SER A 518 21.86 -11.73 11.71
C SER A 518 21.27 -10.78 12.76
N MET A 519 21.96 -10.58 13.88
CA MET A 519 21.56 -9.66 14.96
C MET A 519 22.75 -8.89 15.52
#